data_AF-A0A424KXQ6-F1
#
_entry.id   AF-A0A424KXQ6-F1
#
_cell.length_a   1.000
_cell.length_b   1.000
_cell.length_c   1.000
_cell.angle_alpha   90.00
_cell.angle_beta   90.00
_cell.angle_gamma   90.00
#
_symmetry.space_group_name_H-M   'P 1'
#
loop_
_entity.id
_entity.type
_entity.pdbx_description
1 polymer ?
#
loop_
_entity_poly.entity_id
_entity_poly.type
_entity_poly.pdbx_seq_one_letter_code
_entity_poly.pdbx_strand_id
1 'polypeptide(L)'
;MTTKAETRRIDALLEKTEEAMKEASWYAAERHAVAALDLALEAGDHELAARACLPLQEARRQRGLDAIDAANGSVVMLDHIPAEIESVDPGVFLLYPNAVGADARRLRIAALQFEVPIFVVCREPDTRLGLVPVVALGGTTVRARIDPPEDPDAPTLEWVISAMEQLGDAAIDGLDPGLSGPQRIDALRSMLDSVPDHERLHQALADALRAAAG
;
A
#
# COMPACT_ATOMS: atom_id res chain seq x y z
N MET A 1 -25.02 -13.99 3.69
CA MET A 1 -25.59 -13.67 5.01
C MET A 1 -24.65 -14.27 6.04
N THR A 2 -23.85 -13.42 6.69
CA THR A 2 -22.82 -13.80 7.66
C THR A 2 -23.41 -14.60 8.82
N THR A 3 -22.77 -15.70 9.19
CA THR A 3 -23.14 -16.47 10.38
C THR A 3 -22.66 -15.76 11.64
N LYS A 4 -23.34 -16.00 12.78
CA LYS A 4 -22.89 -15.49 14.09
C LYS A 4 -21.46 -15.91 14.45
N ALA A 5 -21.01 -17.06 13.94
CA ALA A 5 -19.66 -17.55 14.18
C ALA A 5 -18.61 -16.75 13.37
N GLU A 6 -18.90 -16.43 12.11
CA GLU A 6 -18.05 -15.60 11.26
C GLU A 6 -17.94 -14.18 11.79
N THR A 7 -19.07 -13.54 12.15
CA THR A 7 -19.06 -12.20 12.76
C THR A 7 -18.17 -12.15 14.00
N ARG A 8 -18.30 -13.11 14.93
CA ARG A 8 -17.45 -13.18 16.13
C ARG A 8 -15.97 -13.34 15.80
N ARG A 9 -15.64 -14.07 14.73
CA ARG A 9 -14.25 -14.26 14.30
C ARG A 9 -13.67 -12.97 13.73
N ILE A 10 -14.46 -12.22 12.96
CA ILE A 10 -14.07 -10.93 12.38
C ILE A 10 -13.88 -9.90 13.51
N ASP A 11 -14.85 -9.77 14.42
CA ASP A 11 -14.73 -8.84 15.56
C ASP A 11 -13.51 -9.16 16.44
N ALA A 12 -13.23 -10.45 16.69
CA ALA A 12 -12.02 -10.85 17.43
C ALA A 12 -10.71 -10.46 16.72
N LEU A 13 -10.68 -10.38 15.39
CA LEU A 13 -9.52 -9.87 14.65
C LEU A 13 -9.42 -8.35 14.76
N LEU A 14 -10.54 -7.63 14.72
CA LEU A 14 -10.56 -6.18 14.94
C LEU A 14 -10.09 -5.83 16.36
N GLU A 15 -10.53 -6.57 17.39
CA GLU A 15 -10.05 -6.40 18.77
C GLU A 15 -8.53 -6.59 18.88
N LYS A 16 -7.98 -7.65 18.26
CA LYS A 16 -6.52 -7.88 18.20
C LYS A 16 -5.78 -6.79 17.43
N THR A 17 -6.41 -6.25 16.39
CA THR A 17 -5.87 -5.11 15.63
C THR A 17 -5.71 -3.91 16.54
N GLU A 18 -6.76 -3.55 17.29
CA GLU A 18 -6.74 -2.44 18.24
C GLU A 18 -5.73 -2.65 19.37
N GLU A 19 -5.60 -3.87 19.90
CA GLU A 19 -4.60 -4.23 20.90
C GLU A 19 -3.17 -4.03 20.36
N ALA A 20 -2.87 -4.59 19.18
CA ALA A 20 -1.58 -4.42 18.53
C ALA A 20 -1.26 -2.94 18.24
N MET A 21 -2.25 -2.14 17.84
CA MET A 21 -2.07 -0.69 17.63
C MET A 21 -1.73 0.05 18.93
N LYS A 22 -2.38 -0.30 20.05
CA LYS A 22 -2.06 0.30 21.37
C LYS A 22 -0.62 0.01 21.81
N GLU A 23 -0.08 -1.12 21.36
CA GLU A 23 1.30 -1.55 21.63
C GLU A 23 2.30 -1.06 20.57
N ALA A 24 1.85 -0.28 19.57
CA ALA A 24 2.65 0.11 18.40
C ALA A 24 3.23 -1.09 17.60
N SER A 25 2.59 -2.26 17.70
CA SER A 25 2.92 -3.47 16.95
C SER A 25 2.29 -3.41 15.55
N TRP A 26 2.74 -2.46 14.72
CA TRP A 26 2.07 -2.11 13.45
C TRP A 26 1.97 -3.25 12.44
N TYR A 27 2.97 -4.13 12.36
CA TYR A 27 2.92 -5.32 11.48
C TYR A 27 1.86 -6.33 11.92
N ALA A 28 1.72 -6.54 13.23
CA ALA A 28 0.68 -7.41 13.78
C ALA A 28 -0.70 -6.79 13.56
N ALA A 29 -0.84 -5.48 13.78
CA ALA A 29 -2.07 -4.74 13.51
C ALA A 29 -2.50 -4.88 12.04
N GLU A 30 -1.59 -4.64 11.09
CA GLU A 30 -1.88 -4.82 9.66
C GLU A 30 -2.31 -6.25 9.34
N ARG A 31 -1.60 -7.27 9.82
CA ARG A 31 -1.98 -8.68 9.58
C ARG A 31 -3.39 -9.00 10.07
N HIS A 32 -3.74 -8.52 11.27
CA HIS A 32 -5.07 -8.73 11.83
C HIS A 32 -6.15 -7.96 11.06
N ALA A 33 -5.88 -6.73 10.66
CA ALA A 33 -6.80 -5.89 9.89
C ALA A 33 -7.05 -6.47 8.48
N VAL A 34 -6.01 -6.91 7.77
CA VAL A 34 -6.14 -7.58 6.47
C VAL A 34 -6.96 -8.86 6.60
N ALA A 35 -6.67 -9.69 7.61
CA ALA A 35 -7.44 -10.91 7.84
C ALA A 35 -8.92 -10.62 8.17
N ALA A 36 -9.21 -9.55 8.92
CA ALA A 36 -10.58 -9.12 9.20
C ALA A 36 -11.29 -8.66 7.93
N LEU A 37 -10.62 -7.83 7.11
CA LEU A 37 -11.14 -7.35 5.83
C LEU A 37 -11.46 -8.51 4.88
N ASP A 38 -10.52 -9.44 4.68
CA ASP A 38 -10.70 -10.57 3.77
C ASP A 38 -11.85 -11.49 4.24
N LEU A 39 -11.93 -11.84 5.53
CA LEU A 39 -13.02 -12.66 6.06
C LEU A 39 -14.39 -11.96 5.96
N ALA A 40 -14.44 -10.65 6.18
CA ALA A 40 -15.68 -9.89 6.05
C ALA A 40 -16.16 -9.84 4.59
N LEU A 41 -15.24 -9.63 3.64
CA LEU A 41 -15.54 -9.70 2.20
C LEU A 41 -16.03 -11.09 1.78
N GLU A 42 -15.36 -12.15 2.23
CA GLU A 42 -15.77 -13.54 1.94
C GLU A 42 -17.17 -13.86 2.48
N ALA A 43 -17.53 -13.31 3.65
CA ALA A 43 -18.87 -13.47 4.24
C ALA A 43 -19.95 -12.58 3.59
N GLY A 44 -19.55 -11.62 2.75
CA GLY A 44 -20.42 -10.58 2.19
C GLY A 44 -20.87 -9.54 3.23
N ASP A 45 -20.08 -9.35 4.29
CA ASP A 45 -20.33 -8.39 5.37
C ASP A 45 -19.62 -7.07 5.09
N HIS A 46 -20.20 -6.25 4.20
CA HIS A 46 -19.54 -5.03 3.74
C HIS A 46 -19.36 -3.97 4.85
N GLU A 47 -20.23 -3.97 5.87
CA GLU A 47 -20.11 -3.06 7.02
C GLU A 47 -18.88 -3.41 7.87
N LEU A 48 -18.71 -4.69 8.21
CA LEU A 48 -17.51 -5.16 8.92
C LEU A 48 -16.23 -4.97 8.09
N ALA A 49 -16.32 -5.20 6.78
CA ALA A 49 -15.21 -4.95 5.86
C ALA A 49 -14.80 -3.47 5.88
N ALA A 50 -15.76 -2.54 5.82
CA ALA A 50 -15.48 -1.11 5.89
C ALA A 50 -14.83 -0.70 7.23
N ARG A 51 -15.26 -1.31 8.34
CA ARG A 51 -14.64 -1.09 9.67
C ARG A 51 -13.17 -1.50 9.72
N ALA A 52 -12.77 -2.53 8.96
CA ALA A 52 -11.38 -2.99 8.92
C ALA A 52 -10.44 -2.03 8.15
N CYS A 53 -10.97 -1.20 7.24
CA CYS A 53 -10.15 -0.31 6.40
C CYS A 53 -9.42 0.78 7.20
N LEU A 54 -10.04 1.37 8.22
CA LEU A 54 -9.43 2.45 9.02
C LEU A 54 -8.22 1.99 9.86
N PRO A 55 -8.30 0.92 10.66
CA PRO A 55 -7.13 0.45 11.39
C PRO A 55 -6.05 -0.12 10.44
N LEU A 56 -6.43 -0.68 9.29
CA LEU A 56 -5.48 -1.06 8.25
C LEU A 56 -4.70 0.15 7.70
N GLN A 57 -5.42 1.24 7.37
CA GLN A 57 -4.81 2.50 6.92
C GLN A 57 -3.81 3.01 7.96
N GLU A 58 -4.23 3.06 9.24
CA GLU A 58 -3.38 3.58 10.31
C GLU A 58 -2.13 2.73 10.53
N ALA A 59 -2.25 1.40 10.53
CA ALA A 59 -1.10 0.51 10.69
C ALA A 59 -0.06 0.72 9.56
N ARG A 60 -0.51 0.87 8.31
CA ARG A 60 0.37 1.13 7.17
C ARG A 60 0.97 2.52 7.19
N ARG A 61 0.17 3.53 7.55
CA ARG A 61 0.63 4.92 7.71
C ARG A 61 1.76 5.00 8.73
N GLN A 62 1.61 4.36 9.89
CA GLN A 62 2.65 4.35 10.93
C GLN A 62 3.93 3.66 10.46
N ARG A 63 3.83 2.53 9.77
CA ARG A 63 5.01 1.89 9.16
C ARG A 63 5.71 2.76 8.12
N GLY A 64 4.94 3.49 7.31
CA GLY A 64 5.48 4.46 6.36
C GLY A 64 6.24 5.58 7.07
N LEU A 65 5.69 6.10 8.18
CA LEU A 65 6.37 7.08 9.02
C LEU A 65 7.65 6.51 9.67
N ASP A 66 7.62 5.28 10.18
CA ASP A 66 8.80 4.61 10.74
C ASP A 66 9.91 4.47 9.67
N ALA A 67 9.54 4.19 8.42
CA ALA A 67 10.48 4.10 7.30
C ALA A 67 11.09 5.46 6.95
N ILE A 68 10.27 6.52 6.94
CA ILE A 68 10.69 7.91 6.69
C ILE A 68 11.63 8.39 7.81
N ASP A 69 11.32 8.09 9.06
CA ASP A 69 12.16 8.43 10.21
C ASP A 69 13.51 7.69 10.15
N ALA A 70 13.47 6.37 9.90
CA ALA A 70 14.69 5.56 9.75
C ALA A 70 15.60 6.02 8.61
N ALA A 71 15.02 6.61 7.56
CA ALA A 71 15.76 7.13 6.42
C ALA A 71 16.60 8.37 6.77
N ASN A 72 16.28 9.09 7.85
CA ASN A 72 17.01 10.28 8.31
C ASN A 72 17.32 11.28 7.16
N GLY A 73 16.31 11.56 6.33
CA GLY A 73 16.41 12.47 5.19
C GLY A 73 17.08 11.90 3.92
N SER A 74 17.53 10.65 3.93
CA SER A 74 18.23 10.01 2.81
C SER A 74 17.31 9.12 1.96
N VAL A 75 17.63 8.97 0.68
CA VAL A 75 16.99 8.01 -0.22
C VAL A 75 18.05 7.02 -0.71
N VAL A 76 17.78 5.73 -0.57
CA VAL A 76 18.67 4.66 -1.05
C VAL A 76 18.28 4.29 -2.48
N MET A 77 19.16 4.57 -3.44
CA MET A 77 18.96 4.20 -4.83
C MET A 77 19.44 2.76 -5.09
N LEU A 78 18.58 1.92 -5.64
CA LEU A 78 18.87 0.52 -5.95
C LEU A 78 18.59 0.22 -7.43
N ASP A 79 19.57 -0.29 -8.15
CA ASP A 79 19.41 -0.65 -9.57
C ASP A 79 19.01 -2.12 -9.80
N HIS A 80 19.10 -2.95 -8.76
CA HIS A 80 18.69 -4.34 -8.78
C HIS A 80 18.26 -4.79 -7.37
N ILE A 81 17.41 -5.83 -7.32
CA ILE A 81 17.06 -6.54 -6.08
C ILE A 81 17.48 -8.00 -6.25
N PRO A 82 18.24 -8.59 -5.31
CA PRO A 82 18.66 -9.97 -5.43
C PRO A 82 17.45 -10.91 -5.44
N ALA A 83 17.64 -12.08 -6.06
CA ALA A 83 16.58 -13.09 -6.14
C ALA A 83 16.22 -13.64 -4.75
N GLU A 84 17.23 -13.79 -3.88
CA GLU A 84 17.11 -14.18 -2.48
C GLU A 84 17.47 -12.97 -1.61
N ILE A 85 16.55 -12.61 -0.72
CA ILE A 85 16.72 -11.48 0.20
C ILE A 85 16.87 -12.06 1.60
N GLU A 86 18.09 -11.98 2.15
CA GLU A 86 18.41 -12.50 3.49
C GLU A 86 18.06 -11.51 4.60
N SER A 87 18.13 -10.21 4.29
CA SER A 87 17.79 -9.11 5.19
C SER A 87 17.33 -7.88 4.41
N VAL A 88 16.65 -6.97 5.09
CA VAL A 88 16.25 -5.66 4.57
C VAL A 88 16.62 -4.62 5.61
N ASP A 89 17.22 -3.51 5.17
CA ASP A 89 17.45 -2.35 6.02
C ASP A 89 16.21 -1.44 6.02
N PRO A 90 15.87 -0.81 7.16
CA PRO A 90 14.77 0.15 7.18
C PRO A 90 15.13 1.43 6.41
N GLY A 91 14.15 2.06 5.79
CA GLY A 91 14.36 3.35 5.11
C GLY A 91 13.52 3.57 3.86
N VAL A 92 13.89 4.59 3.09
CA VAL A 92 13.22 4.96 1.84
C VAL A 92 14.09 4.59 0.64
N PHE A 93 13.50 3.87 -0.31
CA PHE A 93 14.18 3.28 -1.45
C PHE A 93 13.60 3.77 -2.77
N LEU A 94 14.47 4.09 -3.71
CA LEU A 94 14.11 4.36 -5.10
C LEU A 94 14.79 3.33 -6.02
N LEU A 95 13.97 2.54 -6.73
CA LEU A 95 14.47 1.54 -7.65
C LEU A 95 14.64 2.12 -9.05
N TYR A 96 15.89 2.20 -9.52
CA TYR A 96 16.32 2.81 -10.78
C TYR A 96 17.80 2.49 -11.07
N PRO A 97 18.28 2.38 -12.34
CA PRO A 97 17.52 2.44 -13.60
C PRO A 97 17.08 1.08 -14.15
N ASN A 98 17.67 -0.03 -13.68
CA ASN A 98 17.48 -1.34 -14.29
C ASN A 98 16.39 -2.18 -13.60
N ALA A 99 16.01 -1.78 -12.39
CA ALA A 99 14.98 -2.43 -11.61
C ALA A 99 13.57 -2.12 -12.16
N VAL A 100 12.68 -3.10 -12.06
CA VAL A 100 11.28 -2.96 -12.48
C VAL A 100 10.35 -3.00 -11.27
N GLY A 101 9.08 -2.61 -11.43
CA GLY A 101 8.17 -2.59 -10.28
C GLY A 101 7.95 -3.97 -9.63
N ALA A 102 8.26 -5.08 -10.32
CA ALA A 102 8.28 -6.40 -9.71
C ALA A 102 9.38 -6.54 -8.63
N ASP A 103 10.51 -5.86 -8.80
CA ASP A 103 11.61 -5.82 -7.83
C ASP A 103 11.22 -4.99 -6.60
N ALA A 104 10.54 -3.84 -6.79
CA ALA A 104 10.01 -3.06 -5.67
C ALA A 104 8.98 -3.85 -4.86
N ARG A 105 8.10 -4.59 -5.55
CA ARG A 105 7.16 -5.51 -4.90
C ARG A 105 7.89 -6.61 -4.12
N ARG A 106 8.95 -7.20 -4.68
CA ARG A 106 9.74 -8.24 -4.00
C ARG A 106 10.38 -7.68 -2.72
N LEU A 107 10.99 -6.51 -2.80
CA LEU A 107 11.60 -5.83 -1.64
C LEU A 107 10.55 -5.55 -0.56
N ARG A 108 9.37 -5.03 -0.94
CA ARG A 108 8.24 -4.80 -0.02
C ARG A 108 7.76 -6.07 0.67
N ILE A 109 7.63 -7.17 -0.06
CA ILE A 109 7.21 -8.47 0.51
C ILE A 109 8.27 -9.00 1.49
N ALA A 110 9.56 -8.89 1.15
CA ALA A 110 10.63 -9.28 2.05
C ALA A 110 10.62 -8.43 3.32
N ALA A 111 10.50 -7.10 3.20
CA ALA A 111 10.41 -6.19 4.33
C ALA A 111 9.20 -6.50 5.24
N LEU A 112 8.05 -6.80 4.65
CA LEU A 112 6.85 -7.28 5.35
C LEU A 112 7.13 -8.56 6.15
N GLN A 113 7.85 -9.52 5.56
CA GLN A 113 8.20 -10.78 6.20
C GLN A 113 9.19 -10.61 7.35
N PHE A 114 10.16 -9.69 7.20
CA PHE A 114 11.14 -9.37 8.23
C PHE A 114 10.64 -8.35 9.26
N GLU A 115 9.44 -7.80 9.08
CA GLU A 115 8.88 -6.71 9.88
C GLU A 115 9.78 -5.46 9.91
N VAL A 116 10.39 -5.13 8.76
CA VAL A 116 11.27 -3.98 8.59
C VAL A 116 10.54 -2.84 7.87
N PRO A 117 10.51 -1.61 8.43
CA PRO A 117 9.78 -0.50 7.84
C PRO A 117 10.54 0.03 6.63
N ILE A 118 9.92 -0.08 5.46
CA ILE A 118 10.42 0.51 4.23
C ILE A 118 9.34 1.31 3.52
N PHE A 119 9.80 2.29 2.75
CA PHE A 119 8.99 3.01 1.76
C PHE A 119 9.69 2.84 0.41
N VAL A 120 9.03 2.30 -0.60
CA VAL A 120 9.70 1.92 -1.86
C VAL A 120 8.94 2.41 -3.08
N VAL A 121 9.63 3.15 -3.95
CA VAL A 121 9.11 3.61 -5.25
C VAL A 121 9.97 3.03 -6.36
N CYS A 122 9.35 2.56 -7.44
CA CYS A 122 10.05 2.18 -8.66
C CYS A 122 9.81 3.20 -9.75
N ARG A 123 10.90 3.64 -10.38
CA ARG A 123 10.91 4.55 -11.52
C ARG A 123 11.20 3.77 -12.80
N GLU A 124 10.40 3.98 -13.84
CA GLU A 124 10.72 3.53 -15.20
C GLU A 124 11.54 4.63 -15.94
N PRO A 125 12.23 4.30 -17.05
CA PRO A 125 12.97 5.29 -17.83
C PRO A 125 12.13 6.48 -18.32
N ASP A 126 12.79 7.62 -18.50
CA ASP A 126 12.11 8.87 -18.85
C ASP A 126 11.35 8.79 -20.17
N THR A 127 10.21 9.48 -20.20
CA THR A 127 9.41 9.62 -21.41
C THR A 127 9.92 10.76 -22.29
N ARG A 128 9.58 10.73 -23.57
CA ARG A 128 9.84 11.87 -24.50
C ARG A 128 9.19 13.18 -24.06
N LEU A 129 8.25 13.14 -23.10
CA LEU A 129 7.56 14.30 -22.55
C LEU A 129 8.32 14.94 -21.38
N GLY A 130 9.48 14.39 -20.98
CA GLY A 130 10.24 14.89 -19.83
C GLY A 130 9.64 14.52 -18.47
N LEU A 131 8.55 13.73 -18.45
CA LEU A 131 7.97 13.19 -17.23
C LEU A 131 8.61 11.85 -16.87
N VAL A 132 8.72 11.62 -15.57
CA VAL A 132 9.21 10.39 -14.95
C VAL A 132 8.03 9.46 -14.69
N PRO A 133 7.97 8.28 -15.32
CA PRO A 133 6.99 7.28 -14.93
C PRO A 133 7.42 6.62 -13.61
N VAL A 134 6.48 6.53 -12.67
CA VAL A 134 6.61 5.69 -11.48
C VAL A 134 5.58 4.58 -11.53
N VAL A 135 5.94 3.39 -11.04
CA VAL A 135 5.16 2.17 -11.20
C VAL A 135 5.11 1.36 -9.91
N ALA A 136 3.93 0.79 -9.64
CA ALA A 136 3.73 -0.21 -8.60
C ALA A 136 3.04 -1.45 -9.18
N LEU A 137 3.48 -2.62 -8.71
CA LEU A 137 2.89 -3.92 -9.06
C LEU A 137 2.30 -4.60 -7.83
N GLY A 138 1.17 -5.26 -8.03
CA GLY A 138 0.40 -6.00 -7.04
C GLY A 138 -0.75 -6.73 -7.72
N GLY A 139 -1.95 -6.63 -7.15
CA GLY A 139 -3.20 -7.12 -7.74
C GLY A 139 -3.52 -6.47 -9.09
N THR A 140 -2.99 -5.27 -9.33
CA THR A 140 -2.95 -4.63 -10.65
C THR A 140 -1.62 -3.91 -10.88
N THR A 141 -1.41 -3.35 -12.07
CA THR A 141 -0.29 -2.42 -12.31
C THR A 141 -0.80 -0.99 -12.27
N VAL A 142 -0.21 -0.18 -11.40
CA VAL A 142 -0.50 1.26 -11.30
C VAL A 142 0.70 2.04 -11.84
N ARG A 143 0.43 3.06 -12.65
CA ARG A 143 1.45 3.98 -13.16
C ARG A 143 1.00 5.41 -13.02
N ALA A 144 1.92 6.28 -12.64
CA ALA A 144 1.76 7.73 -12.72
C ALA A 144 2.92 8.32 -13.53
N ARG A 145 2.69 9.48 -14.15
CA ARG A 145 3.74 10.27 -14.77
C ARG A 145 3.86 11.55 -13.97
N ILE A 146 5.01 11.73 -13.34
CA ILE A 146 5.26 12.83 -12.40
C ILE A 146 6.40 13.70 -12.92
N ASP A 147 6.50 14.91 -12.36
CA ASP A 147 7.62 15.79 -12.64
C ASP A 147 8.94 15.17 -12.17
N PRO A 148 10.04 15.36 -12.92
CA PRO A 148 11.34 14.86 -12.52
C PRO A 148 11.81 15.50 -11.20
N PRO A 149 12.66 14.80 -10.42
CA PRO A 149 13.32 15.43 -9.29
C PRO A 149 14.25 16.54 -9.79
N GLU A 150 14.55 17.52 -8.93
CA GLU A 150 15.52 18.59 -9.25
C GLU A 150 16.89 18.02 -9.64
N ASP A 151 17.33 16.99 -8.90
CA ASP A 151 18.53 16.20 -9.19
C ASP A 151 18.13 14.72 -9.43
N PRO A 152 18.20 14.22 -10.68
CA PRO A 152 17.91 12.82 -11.01
C PRO A 152 18.84 11.79 -10.35
N ASP A 153 20.06 12.19 -9.99
CA ASP A 153 21.07 11.31 -9.37
C ASP A 153 21.04 11.40 -7.83
N ALA A 154 20.34 12.39 -7.28
CA ALA A 154 20.09 12.52 -5.85
C ALA A 154 18.65 12.99 -5.54
N PRO A 155 17.62 12.19 -5.85
CA PRO A 155 16.23 12.57 -5.58
C PRO A 155 16.01 12.76 -4.07
N THR A 156 15.28 13.83 -3.73
CA THR A 156 14.99 14.14 -2.33
C THR A 156 13.95 13.19 -1.75
N LEU A 157 13.98 13.02 -0.42
CA LEU A 157 12.95 12.27 0.30
C LEU A 157 11.54 12.83 0.03
N GLU A 158 11.40 14.15 -0.02
CA GLU A 158 10.14 14.83 -0.37
C GLU A 158 9.63 14.43 -1.75
N TRP A 159 10.52 14.37 -2.75
CA TRP A 159 10.13 13.93 -4.09
C TRP A 159 9.66 12.48 -4.10
N VAL A 160 10.34 11.57 -3.39
CA VAL A 160 9.94 10.15 -3.32
C VAL A 160 8.58 9.97 -2.63
N ILE A 161 8.33 10.70 -1.54
CA ILE A 161 7.02 10.69 -0.85
C ILE A 161 5.94 11.22 -1.81
N SER A 162 6.19 12.36 -2.46
CA SER A 162 5.27 12.92 -3.45
C SER A 162 4.98 11.97 -4.61
N ALA A 163 6.00 11.22 -5.06
CA ALA A 163 5.85 10.22 -6.11
C ALA A 163 4.89 9.10 -5.72
N MET A 164 4.94 8.62 -4.46
CA MET A 164 4.01 7.62 -3.96
C MET A 164 2.57 8.16 -3.84
N GLU A 165 2.41 9.38 -3.32
CA GLU A 165 1.11 10.03 -3.23
C GLU A 165 0.47 10.18 -4.62
N GLN A 166 1.21 10.71 -5.59
CA GLN A 166 0.75 10.85 -6.97
C GLN A 166 0.46 9.50 -7.64
N LEU A 167 1.20 8.45 -7.28
CA LEU A 167 0.95 7.09 -7.78
C LEU A 167 -0.38 6.53 -7.27
N GLY A 168 -0.70 6.75 -5.99
CA GLY A 168 -1.97 6.36 -5.39
C GLY A 168 -3.15 7.18 -5.89
N ASP A 169 -2.98 8.50 -6.06
CA ASP A 169 -3.98 9.38 -6.66
C ASP A 169 -4.29 8.95 -8.11
N ALA A 170 -3.26 8.65 -8.91
CA ALA A 170 -3.43 8.13 -10.27
C ALA A 170 -4.17 6.78 -10.32
N ALA A 171 -4.04 5.93 -9.28
CA ALA A 171 -4.82 4.70 -9.18
C ALA A 171 -6.32 5.01 -9.05
N ILE A 172 -6.67 5.96 -8.19
CA ILE A 172 -8.06 6.37 -7.94
C ILE A 172 -8.65 7.07 -9.16
N ASP A 173 -7.93 8.02 -9.74
CA ASP A 173 -8.36 8.79 -10.90
C ASP A 173 -8.53 7.92 -12.16
N GLY A 174 -7.72 6.87 -12.27
CA GLY A 174 -7.79 5.90 -13.36
C GLY A 174 -8.95 4.89 -13.25
N LEU A 175 -9.70 4.90 -12.14
CA LEU A 175 -10.78 3.95 -11.91
C LEU A 175 -11.99 4.26 -12.79
N ASP A 176 -12.48 3.26 -13.53
CA ASP A 176 -13.64 3.42 -14.41
C ASP A 176 -14.90 3.81 -13.60
N PRO A 177 -15.53 4.99 -13.88
CA PRO A 177 -16.74 5.41 -13.20
C PRO A 177 -17.93 4.48 -13.45
N GLY A 178 -17.92 3.70 -14.54
CA GLY A 178 -18.97 2.76 -14.93
C GLY A 178 -18.99 1.44 -14.15
N LEU A 179 -18.01 1.17 -13.28
CA LEU A 179 -17.97 -0.07 -12.51
C LEU A 179 -19.16 -0.20 -11.54
N SER A 180 -19.77 -1.38 -11.51
CA SER A 180 -20.75 -1.74 -10.48
C SER A 180 -20.12 -1.74 -9.09
N GLY A 181 -20.94 -1.68 -8.03
CA GLY A 181 -20.46 -1.70 -6.64
C GLY A 181 -19.46 -2.82 -6.33
N PRO A 182 -19.79 -4.10 -6.61
CA PRO A 182 -18.85 -5.20 -6.39
C PRO A 182 -17.56 -5.08 -7.22
N GLN A 183 -17.66 -4.72 -8.50
CA GLN A 183 -16.48 -4.52 -9.36
C GLN A 183 -15.59 -3.36 -8.87
N ARG A 184 -16.19 -2.32 -8.32
CA ARG A 184 -15.48 -1.17 -7.74
C ARG A 184 -14.72 -1.57 -6.48
N ILE A 185 -15.33 -2.38 -5.60
CA ILE A 185 -14.67 -2.93 -4.41
C ILE A 185 -13.47 -3.79 -4.82
N ASP A 186 -13.65 -4.71 -5.78
CA ASP A 186 -12.57 -5.57 -6.27
C ASP A 186 -11.41 -4.76 -6.87
N ALA A 187 -11.73 -3.77 -7.71
CA ALA A 187 -10.73 -2.90 -8.34
C ALA A 187 -9.93 -2.09 -7.30
N LEU A 188 -10.61 -1.49 -6.32
CA LEU A 188 -9.97 -0.74 -5.23
C LEU A 188 -9.09 -1.64 -4.36
N ARG A 189 -9.52 -2.88 -4.09
CA ARG A 189 -8.71 -3.87 -3.37
C ARG A 189 -7.47 -4.27 -4.16
N SER A 190 -7.58 -4.47 -5.47
CA SER A 190 -6.42 -4.73 -6.34
C SER A 190 -5.45 -3.55 -6.38
N MET A 191 -5.95 -2.31 -6.41
CA MET A 191 -5.11 -1.10 -6.34
C MET A 191 -4.42 -0.97 -4.99
N LEU A 192 -5.13 -1.25 -3.89
CA LEU A 192 -4.58 -1.22 -2.54
C LEU A 192 -3.52 -2.30 -2.30
N ASP A 193 -3.58 -3.45 -2.98
CA ASP A 193 -2.46 -4.41 -2.95
C ASP A 193 -1.21 -3.88 -3.68
N SER A 194 -1.41 -3.10 -4.74
CA SER A 194 -0.33 -2.49 -5.53
C SER A 194 0.33 -1.31 -4.82
N VAL A 195 -0.48 -0.39 -4.28
CA VAL A 195 -0.04 0.84 -3.59
C VAL A 195 -0.57 0.84 -2.16
N PRO A 196 -0.02 -0.03 -1.28
CA PRO A 196 -0.61 -0.28 0.03
C PRO A 196 -0.53 0.91 0.97
N ASP A 197 0.46 1.80 0.81
CA ASP A 197 0.72 2.90 1.74
C ASP A 197 -0.16 4.13 1.48
N HIS A 198 -0.92 4.17 0.37
CA HIS A 198 -1.71 5.34 0.02
C HIS A 198 -3.02 5.43 0.82
N GLU A 199 -3.18 6.49 1.60
CA GLU A 199 -4.30 6.64 2.52
C GLU A 199 -5.66 6.71 1.82
N ARG A 200 -5.75 7.49 0.73
CA ARG A 200 -7.03 7.68 0.03
C ARG A 200 -7.55 6.40 -0.64
N LEU A 201 -6.68 5.42 -0.94
CA LEU A 201 -7.14 4.12 -1.46
C LEU A 201 -7.90 3.33 -0.39
N HIS A 202 -7.47 3.40 0.87
CA HIS A 202 -8.21 2.79 1.98
C HIS A 202 -9.56 3.47 2.20
N GLN A 203 -9.57 4.79 2.14
CA GLN A 203 -10.79 5.60 2.29
C GLN A 203 -11.79 5.30 1.17
N ALA A 204 -11.32 5.29 -0.08
CA ALA A 204 -12.13 4.94 -1.24
C ALA A 204 -12.70 3.52 -1.13
N LEU A 205 -11.91 2.54 -0.67
CA LEU A 205 -12.38 1.18 -0.42
C LEU A 205 -13.44 1.14 0.68
N ALA A 206 -13.21 1.83 1.80
CA ALA A 206 -14.16 1.91 2.91
C ALA A 206 -15.50 2.52 2.47
N ASP A 207 -15.45 3.57 1.66
CA ASP A 207 -16.66 4.24 1.15
C ASP A 207 -17.43 3.35 0.16
N ALA A 208 -16.73 2.64 -0.73
CA ALA A 208 -17.35 1.67 -1.63
C ALA A 208 -18.02 0.52 -0.85
N LEU A 209 -17.41 0.07 0.25
CA LEU A 209 -17.96 -0.97 1.12
C LEU A 209 -19.18 -0.47 1.90
N ARG A 210 -19.15 0.72 2.48
CA ARG A 210 -20.32 1.32 3.14
C ARG A 210 -21.49 1.49 2.17
N ALA A 211 -21.23 1.97 0.96
CA ALA A 211 -22.25 2.08 -0.08
C ALA A 211 -22.87 0.72 -0.46
N ALA A 212 -22.09 -0.36 -0.37
CA ALA A 212 -22.57 -1.72 -0.62
C ALA A 212 -23.26 -2.37 0.60
N ALA A 213 -23.13 -1.81 1.80
CA ALA A 213 -23.82 -2.27 3.01
C ALA A 213 -25.28 -1.78 3.07
N GLY A 214 -25.56 -0.61 2.49
CA GLY A 214 -26.89 0.01 2.43
C GLY A 214 -27.02 1.22 3.34
#